data_AF-A0A533X4U6-F1
#
_entry.id   AF-A0A533X4U6-F1
#
_cell.length_a   1.000
_cell.length_b   1.000
_cell.length_c   1.000
_cell.angle_alpha   90.00
_cell.angle_beta   90.00
_cell.angle_gamma   90.00
#
_symmetry.space_group_name_H-M   'P 1'
#
loop_
_entity.id
_entity.type
_entity.pdbx_description
1 polymer ?
#
loop_
_entity_poly.entity_id
_entity_poly.type
_entity_poly.pdbx_seq_one_letter_code
_entity_poly.pdbx_strand_id
1 'polypeptide(L)' 'MAESTTVKVSKETVRRLAALQRSLHTKSMDETIEILVRRRRKEALDAAFGSDRAKSRKFTEDDRLEDRS' A
#
# COMPACT_ATOMS: atom_id res chain seq x y z
N MET A 1 13.12 5.73 -19.45
CA MET A 1 12.48 7.05 -19.39
C MET A 1 11.23 6.85 -18.57
N ALA A 2 11.08 7.52 -17.42
CA ALA A 2 9.86 7.38 -16.63
C ALA A 2 8.70 8.03 -17.40
N GLU A 3 7.67 7.26 -17.74
CA GLU A 3 6.47 7.78 -18.39
C GLU A 3 5.78 8.77 -17.47
N SER A 4 5.56 9.99 -17.96
CA SER A 4 4.87 11.03 -17.20
C SER A 4 3.36 10.87 -17.40
N THR A 5 2.65 10.55 -16.31
CA THR A 5 1.19 10.38 -16.32
C THR A 5 0.53 11.62 -15.73
N THR A 6 -0.42 12.21 -16.45
CA THR A 6 -1.21 13.34 -15.95
C THR A 6 -2.58 12.86 -15.50
N VAL A 7 -2.93 13.10 -14.23
CA VAL A 7 -4.23 12.77 -13.67
C VAL A 7 -5.00 14.05 -13.35
N LYS A 8 -6.20 14.19 -13.92
CA LYS A 8 -7.10 15.30 -13.59
C LYS A 8 -7.74 15.07 -12.23
N VAL A 9 -7.59 16.04 -11.33
CA VAL A 9 -8.22 16.07 -10.02
C VAL A 9 -8.80 17.46 -9.73
N SER A 10 -9.61 17.57 -8.67
CA SER A 10 -10.14 18.86 -8.25
C SER A 10 -9.04 19.81 -7.78
N LYS A 11 -9.28 21.13 -7.89
CA LYS A 11 -8.35 22.15 -7.38
C LYS A 11 -8.07 21.99 -5.89
N GLU A 12 -9.05 21.55 -5.13
CA GLU A 12 -8.91 21.31 -3.69
C GLU A 12 -7.98 20.12 -3.42
N THR A 13 -8.12 19.03 -4.18
CA THR A 13 -7.24 17.85 -4.06
C THR A 13 -5.79 18.22 -4.31
N VAL A 14 -5.50 19.08 -5.31
CA VAL A 14 -4.14 19.58 -5.56
C VAL A 14 -3.59 20.33 -4.34
N ARG A 15 -4.41 21.18 -3.70
CA ARG A 15 -3.99 21.91 -2.50
C ARG A 15 -3.68 20.97 -1.34
N ARG A 16 -4.52 19.95 -1.13
CA ARG A 16 -4.30 18.92 -0.09
C ARG A 16 -3.03 18.11 -0.37
N LEU A 17 -2.79 17.74 -1.62
CA LEU A 17 -1.57 17.02 -2.02
C LEU A 17 -0.30 17.87 -1.80
N ALA A 18 -0.33 19.16 -2.12
CA ALA A 18 0.79 20.06 -1.84
C ALA A 18 1.06 20.24 -0.33
N ALA A 19 0.00 20.30 0.50
CA ALA A 19 0.14 20.31 1.95
C ALA A 19 0.75 18.99 2.48
N LEU A 20 0.30 17.86 1.94
CA LEU A 20 0.85 16.54 2.27
C LEU A 20 2.32 16.42 1.88
N GLN A 21 2.71 16.91 0.69
CA GLN A 21 4.09 16.93 0.24
C GLN A 21 4.99 17.66 1.26
N ARG A 22 4.55 18.81 1.77
CA ARG A 22 5.28 19.57 2.80
C ARG A 22 5.38 18.79 4.11
N SER A 23 4.29 18.15 4.54
CA SER A 23 4.28 17.38 5.79
C SER A 23 5.14 16.11 5.74
N LEU A 24 5.26 15.51 4.56
CA LEU A 24 6.03 14.29 4.32
C LEU A 24 7.47 14.57 3.89
N HIS A 25 7.83 15.84 3.70
CA HIS A 25 9.15 16.29 3.24
C HIS A 25 9.62 15.60 1.94
N THR A 26 8.69 15.30 1.04
CA THR A 26 8.96 14.63 -0.23
C THR A 26 9.47 15.60 -1.28
N LYS A 27 10.38 15.11 -2.13
CA LYS A 27 11.05 15.90 -3.17
C LYS A 27 10.13 16.19 -4.35
N SER A 28 9.14 15.33 -4.61
CA SER A 28 8.19 15.50 -5.71
C SER A 28 6.76 15.10 -5.34
N MET A 29 5.82 15.57 -6.16
CA MET A 29 4.41 15.16 -6.06
C MET A 29 4.27 13.65 -6.33
N ASP A 30 5.06 13.12 -7.26
CA ASP A 30 5.08 11.71 -7.62
C ASP A 30 5.49 10.81 -6.44
N GLU A 31 6.56 11.21 -5.72
CA GLU A 31 7.01 10.52 -4.50
C GLU A 31 5.93 10.57 -3.41
N THR A 32 5.22 11.68 -3.29
CA THR A 32 4.09 11.83 -2.36
C THR A 32 2.98 10.84 -2.71
N ILE A 33 2.62 10.73 -3.99
CA ILE A 33 1.59 9.82 -4.49
C ILE A 33 2.01 8.36 -4.24
N GLU A 34 3.26 8.00 -4.53
CA GLU A 34 3.77 6.64 -4.25
C GLU A 34 3.65 6.26 -2.78
N ILE A 35 4.03 7.14 -1.86
CA ILE A 35 3.92 6.89 -0.42
C ILE A 35 2.46 6.67 -0.03
N LEU A 36 1.54 7.49 -0.52
CA LEU A 36 0.11 7.36 -0.25
C LEU A 36 -0.45 6.04 -0.80
N VAL A 37 -0.04 5.63 -2.00
CA VAL A 37 -0.45 4.35 -2.60
C VAL A 37 0.07 3.17 -1.78
N ARG A 38 1.35 3.19 -1.39
CA ARG A 38 1.96 2.14 -0.56
C ARG A 38 1.26 2.03 0.79
N ARG A 39 0.96 3.17 1.42
CA ARG A 39 0.21 3.21 2.68
C ARG A 39 -1.18 2.62 2.53
N ARG A 40 -1.92 3.00 1.49
CA ARG A 40 -3.26 2.46 1.22
C ARG A 40 -3.22 0.95 0.96
N ARG A 41 -2.22 0.45 0.24
CA ARG A 41 -2.01 -1.00 0.03
C ARG A 41 -1.78 -1.72 1.34
N LYS A 42 -0.90 -1.18 2.20
CA LYS A 42 -0.63 -1.75 3.52
C LYS A 42 -1.90 -1.78 4.38
N GLU A 43 -2.64 -0.68 4.45
CA GLU A 43 -3.90 -0.60 5.20
C GLU A 43 -4.95 -1.58 4.66
N ALA A 44 -5.04 -1.76 3.34
CA ALA A 44 -5.93 -2.74 2.73
C ALA A 44 -5.54 -4.19 3.07
N LEU A 45 -4.24 -4.49 3.06
CA LEU A 45 -3.73 -5.80 3.49
C LEU A 45 -3.98 -6.02 4.99
N ASP A 46 -3.68 -5.04 5.84
CA ASP A 46 -3.92 -5.13 7.28
C ASP A 46 -5.43 -5.30 7.57
N ALA A 47 -6.31 -4.66 6.82
CA ALA A 47 -7.76 -4.85 6.92
C ALA A 47 -8.21 -6.25 6.44
N ALA A 48 -7.60 -6.77 5.38
CA ALA A 48 -7.93 -8.09 4.83
C ALA A 48 -7.41 -9.25 5.71
N PHE A 49 -6.22 -9.11 6.28
CA PHE A 49 -5.62 -10.13 7.16
C PHE A 49 -6.05 -9.99 8.62
N GLY A 50 -6.56 -8.82 9.04
CA GLY A 50 -7.21 -8.59 10.32
C GLY A 50 -6.57 -9.30 11.53
N SER A 51 -7.42 -9.87 12.40
CA SER A 51 -7.05 -10.65 13.59
C SER A 51 -6.33 -11.97 13.30
N ASP A 52 -6.23 -12.39 12.03
CA ASP A 52 -5.63 -13.65 11.60
C ASP A 52 -4.09 -13.57 11.48
N ARG A 53 -3.50 -12.36 11.47
CA ARG A 53 -2.05 -12.20 11.46
C ARG A 53 -1.37 -12.82 12.70
N ALA A 54 -2.09 -12.92 13.82
CA ALA A 54 -1.61 -13.58 15.03
C ALA A 54 -1.92 -15.10 15.06
N LYS A 55 -2.77 -15.59 14.16
CA LYS A 55 -3.23 -16.99 14.10
C LYS A 55 -2.61 -17.78 12.95
N SER A 56 -1.99 -17.10 11.98
CA SER A 56 -1.25 -17.77 10.91
C SER A 56 0.02 -18.43 11.47
N ARG A 57 -0.09 -19.69 11.91
CA ARG A 57 1.08 -20.54 12.19
C ARG A 57 1.74 -20.94 10.89
N LYS A 58 3.05 -21.27 10.94
CA LYS A 58 3.74 -21.84 9.76
C LYS A 58 3.02 -23.12 9.33
N PHE A 59 2.79 -23.25 8.02
CA PHE A 59 2.29 -24.47 7.40
C PHE A 59 3.28 -25.61 7.69
N THR A 60 2.79 -26.69 8.32
CA THR A 60 3.56 -27.88 8.70
C THR A 60 3.25 -29.05 7.77
N GLU A 61 4.06 -30.11 7.81
CA GLU A 61 3.82 -31.29 6.96
C GLU A 61 2.49 -31.99 7.25
N ASP A 62 1.99 -31.87 8.48
CA ASP A 62 0.68 -32.38 8.92
C ASP A 62 -0.51 -31.64 8.28
N ASP A 63 -0.30 -30.39 7.83
CA ASP A 63 -1.31 -29.62 7.11
C ASP A 63 -1.41 -30.04 5.62
N ARG A 64 -0.56 -30.97 5.16
CA ARG A 64 -0.60 -31.52 3.79
C ARG A 64 -1.62 -32.65 3.72
N LEU A 65 -2.78 -32.38 3.12
CA LEU A 65 -3.86 -33.35 2.87
C LEU A 65 -3.49 -34.47 1.88
N GLU A 66 -2.36 -34.38 1.20
CA GLU A 66 -1.90 -35.38 0.23
C GLU A 66 -0.51 -35.88 0.65
N ASP A 67 -0.46 -37.17 1.02
CA ASP A 67 0.78 -37.93 1.09
C ASP A 67 1.32 -38.10 -0.34
N ARG A 68 2.51 -37.54 -0.60
CA ARG A 68 3.21 -37.68 -1.89
C ARG A 68 4.46 -38.55 -1.72
N SER A 69 4.28 -39.71 -1.10
CA SER A 69 5.26 -40.80 -1.06
C SER A 69 5.37 -41.49 -2.42
#